data_AF-A0A8I6WF70-F1
#
_entry.id   AF-A0A8I6WF70-F1
#
_cell.length_a   1.000
_cell.length_b   1.000
_cell.length_c   1.000
_cell.angle_alpha   90.00
_cell.angle_beta   90.00
_cell.angle_gamma   90.00
#
_symmetry.space_group_name_H-M   'P 1'
#
loop_
_entity.id
_entity.type
_entity.pdbx_description
1 polymer ?
#
loop_
_entity_poly.entity_id
_entity_poly.type
_entity_poly.pdbx_seq_one_letter_code
_entity_poly.pdbx_strand_id
1 'polypeptide(L)'
;MAELLASWAAEERWMYPAFLSMYAVIYCVGQLGLFRRWEWRHRLDGASCLISLAHGSAAAFAAVAAIAAQPAGNRGFAAPNSRIQDHVLDYSIAYFTMDLLHYLAFLPGDILFIAHHLATLFVFFTCRYVVYHGAYALLVLLFLAEVTSLLQNVWTLAGIWRTEVPAAARVYNTLSPPFYVLYTIVRGVAGPLFFLKMSLFYLSGQAVDLIPWWVRVSWIIVVGAAITVSNFWIWNLWKTLFKERKQSIGKKDT
;
A
#
# COMPACT_ATOMS: atom_id res chain seq x y z
N MET A 1 -21.49 -4.81 -11.03
CA MET A 1 -20.05 -5.10 -11.20
C MET A 1 -19.66 -5.13 -12.67
N ALA A 2 -20.28 -5.96 -13.51
CA ALA A 2 -19.92 -6.07 -14.93
C ALA A 2 -20.08 -4.77 -15.74
N GLU A 3 -21.20 -4.05 -15.56
CA GLU A 3 -21.44 -2.76 -16.24
C GLU A 3 -20.47 -1.66 -15.79
N LEU A 4 -20.10 -1.63 -14.50
CA LEU A 4 -19.09 -0.71 -13.96
C LEU A 4 -17.70 -1.00 -14.54
N LEU A 5 -17.32 -2.28 -14.65
CA LEU A 5 -16.05 -2.66 -15.27
C LEU A 5 -16.06 -2.34 -16.77
N ALA A 6 -17.21 -2.45 -17.44
CA ALA A 6 -17.38 -2.08 -18.84
C ALA A 6 -17.29 -0.56 -19.06
N SER A 7 -17.87 0.26 -18.19
CA SER A 7 -17.76 1.72 -18.27
C SER A 7 -16.33 2.20 -18.02
N TRP A 8 -15.64 1.61 -17.02
CA TRP A 8 -14.22 1.87 -16.77
C TRP A 8 -13.36 1.45 -17.96
N ALA A 9 -13.67 0.30 -18.58
CA ALA A 9 -13.00 -0.11 -19.80
C ALA A 9 -13.31 0.78 -21.01
N ALA A 10 -14.31 1.66 -20.97
CA ALA A 10 -14.63 2.58 -22.05
C ALA A 10 -13.99 3.98 -21.87
N GLU A 11 -13.66 4.35 -20.63
CA GLU A 11 -13.12 5.66 -20.25
C GLU A 11 -11.72 5.97 -20.84
N GLU A 12 -11.33 7.25 -20.86
CA GLU A 12 -10.07 7.71 -21.46
C GLU A 12 -8.86 6.98 -20.88
N ARG A 13 -7.83 6.79 -21.72
CA ARG A 13 -6.63 5.99 -21.40
C ARG A 13 -5.77 6.56 -20.26
N TRP A 14 -6.13 7.70 -19.68
CA TRP A 14 -5.33 8.43 -18.69
C TRP A 14 -6.20 9.05 -17.59
N MET A 15 -6.39 8.33 -16.48
CA MET A 15 -7.24 8.80 -15.36
C MET A 15 -6.43 9.45 -14.22
N TYR A 16 -5.10 9.43 -14.30
CA TYR A 16 -4.22 9.93 -13.25
C TYR A 16 -4.53 11.37 -12.79
N PRO A 17 -4.74 12.37 -13.68
CA PRO A 17 -5.03 13.74 -13.24
C PRO A 17 -6.34 13.86 -12.45
N ALA A 18 -7.36 13.08 -12.84
CA ALA A 18 -8.64 13.04 -12.15
C ALA A 18 -8.50 12.41 -10.76
N PHE A 19 -7.82 11.26 -10.66
CA PHE A 19 -7.55 10.62 -9.38
C PHE A 19 -6.67 11.48 -8.47
N LEU A 20 -5.66 12.15 -9.01
CA LEU A 20 -4.81 13.06 -8.24
C LEU A 20 -5.63 14.23 -7.67
N SER A 21 -6.51 14.81 -8.49
CA SER A 21 -7.42 15.87 -8.06
C SER A 21 -8.37 15.39 -6.96
N MET A 22 -8.90 14.17 -7.09
CA MET A 22 -9.73 13.53 -6.06
C MET A 22 -8.95 13.36 -4.74
N TYR A 23 -7.73 12.83 -4.77
CA TYR A 23 -6.91 12.70 -3.56
C TYR A 23 -6.53 14.04 -2.95
N ALA A 24 -6.24 15.05 -3.77
CA ALA A 24 -5.99 16.41 -3.29
C ALA A 24 -7.23 16.97 -2.55
N VAL A 25 -8.44 16.78 -3.09
CA VAL A 25 -9.69 17.19 -2.43
C VAL A 25 -9.87 16.45 -1.11
N ILE A 26 -9.70 15.12 -1.08
CA ILE A 26 -9.81 14.32 0.16
C ILE A 26 -8.79 14.81 1.20
N TYR A 27 -7.55 15.06 0.78
CA TYR A 27 -6.50 15.59 1.63
C TYR A 27 -6.88 16.96 2.21
N CYS A 28 -7.37 17.89 1.38
CA CYS A 28 -7.85 19.19 1.81
C CYS A 28 -9.05 19.09 2.77
N VAL A 29 -10.00 18.18 2.53
CA VAL A 29 -11.12 17.92 3.46
C VAL A 29 -10.60 17.42 4.81
N GLY A 30 -9.60 16.54 4.81
CA GLY A 30 -8.91 16.10 6.03
C GLY A 30 -8.28 17.26 6.79
N GLN A 31 -7.47 18.07 6.11
CA GLN A 31 -6.72 19.19 6.69
C GLN A 31 -7.64 20.32 7.19
N LEU A 32 -8.59 20.76 6.37
CA LEU A 32 -9.39 21.96 6.60
C LEU A 32 -10.71 21.65 7.33
N GLY A 33 -11.22 20.43 7.22
CA GLY A 33 -12.51 20.02 7.76
C GLY A 33 -12.39 19.13 8.98
N LEU A 34 -12.00 17.86 8.75
CA LEU A 34 -12.09 16.77 9.74
C LEU A 34 -11.10 16.96 10.90
N PHE A 35 -9.84 17.22 10.57
CA PHE A 35 -8.74 17.29 11.55
C PHE A 35 -8.33 18.72 11.88
N ARG A 36 -9.14 19.72 11.51
CA ARG A 36 -8.78 21.14 11.66
C ARG A 36 -8.44 21.57 13.09
N ARG A 37 -9.03 20.89 14.07
CA ARG A 37 -8.88 21.15 15.52
C ARG A 37 -7.76 20.32 16.16
N TRP A 38 -7.18 19.38 15.42
CA TRP A 38 -6.06 18.59 15.91
C TRP A 38 -4.79 19.44 15.89
N GLU A 39 -3.85 19.12 16.78
CA GLU A 39 -2.51 19.72 16.72
C GLU A 39 -1.88 19.48 15.35
N TRP A 40 -1.00 20.39 14.93
CA TRP A 40 -0.50 20.42 13.55
C TRP A 40 0.09 19.08 13.11
N ARG A 41 0.93 18.44 13.93
CA ARG A 41 1.53 17.15 13.60
C ARG A 41 0.48 16.04 13.47
N HIS A 42 -0.42 15.91 14.45
CA HIS A 42 -1.51 14.91 14.40
C HIS A 42 -2.45 15.13 13.22
N ARG A 43 -2.69 16.39 12.85
CA ARG A 43 -3.49 16.77 11.69
C ARG A 43 -2.85 16.30 10.37
N LEU A 44 -1.53 16.44 10.25
CA LEU A 44 -0.76 15.93 9.11
C LEU A 44 -0.89 14.40 9.00
N ASP A 45 -0.59 13.69 10.10
CA ASP A 45 -0.69 12.23 10.14
C ASP A 45 -2.12 11.75 9.86
N GLY A 46 -3.13 12.41 10.43
CA GLY A 46 -4.54 12.11 10.22
C GLY A 46 -4.98 12.27 8.77
N ALA A 47 -4.53 13.32 8.07
CA ALA A 47 -4.87 13.53 6.67
C ALA A 47 -4.21 12.52 5.74
N SER A 48 -2.95 12.14 6.00
CA SER A 48 -2.27 11.04 5.30
C SER A 48 -3.03 9.72 5.50
N CYS A 49 -3.39 9.38 6.74
CA CYS A 49 -4.23 8.22 7.04
C CYS A 49 -5.59 8.26 6.33
N LEU A 50 -6.21 9.44 6.17
CA LEU A 50 -7.50 9.57 5.48
C LEU A 50 -7.38 9.23 3.98
N ILE A 51 -6.38 9.76 3.29
CA ILE A 51 -6.17 9.43 1.88
C ILE A 51 -5.74 7.97 1.71
N SER A 52 -5.00 7.42 2.67
CA SER A 52 -4.64 5.99 2.72
C SER A 52 -5.87 5.10 2.91
N LEU A 53 -6.81 5.47 3.79
CA LEU A 53 -8.08 4.76 3.96
C LEU A 53 -8.95 4.83 2.71
N ALA A 54 -9.00 5.99 2.05
CA ALA A 54 -9.73 6.16 0.81
C ALA A 54 -9.15 5.28 -0.31
N HIS A 55 -7.82 5.08 -0.33
CA HIS A 55 -7.13 4.21 -1.27
C HIS A 55 -7.25 2.73 -0.95
N GLY A 56 -6.86 2.30 0.25
CA GLY A 56 -6.46 0.91 0.49
C GLY A 56 -7.52 -0.14 0.16
N SER A 57 -8.69 -0.09 0.81
CA SER A 57 -9.75 -1.07 0.54
C SER A 57 -10.24 -1.00 -0.91
N ALA A 58 -10.40 0.22 -1.45
CA ALA A 58 -10.83 0.41 -2.84
C ALA A 58 -9.81 -0.18 -3.83
N ALA A 59 -8.52 0.06 -3.63
CA ALA A 59 -7.43 -0.49 -4.43
C ALA A 59 -7.36 -2.02 -4.35
N ALA A 60 -7.54 -2.60 -3.16
CA ALA A 60 -7.56 -4.05 -2.97
C ALA A 60 -8.70 -4.70 -3.79
N PHE A 61 -9.92 -4.17 -3.68
CA PHE A 61 -11.06 -4.68 -4.44
C PHE A 61 -10.89 -4.44 -5.94
N ALA A 62 -10.42 -3.26 -6.34
CA ALA A 62 -10.20 -2.93 -7.74
C ALA A 62 -9.11 -3.81 -8.38
N ALA A 63 -8.03 -4.12 -7.66
CA ALA A 63 -6.99 -5.03 -8.11
C ALA A 63 -7.54 -6.45 -8.35
N VAL A 64 -8.32 -6.99 -7.40
CA VAL A 64 -8.96 -8.29 -7.55
C VAL A 64 -9.93 -8.30 -8.73
N ALA A 65 -10.76 -7.26 -8.86
CA ALA A 65 -11.69 -7.13 -9.98
C ALA A 65 -10.98 -7.04 -11.33
N ALA A 66 -9.89 -6.28 -11.42
CA ALA A 66 -9.08 -6.13 -12.62
C ALA A 66 -8.42 -7.44 -13.05
N ILE A 67 -7.91 -8.23 -12.09
CA ILE A 67 -7.35 -9.56 -12.34
C ILE A 67 -8.45 -10.54 -12.76
N ALA A 68 -9.58 -10.53 -12.07
CA ALA A 68 -10.70 -11.42 -12.37
C ALA A 68 -11.32 -11.18 -13.75
N ALA A 69 -11.35 -9.92 -14.20
CA ALA A 69 -11.84 -9.52 -15.52
C ALA A 69 -10.96 -10.00 -16.68
N GLN A 70 -9.70 -10.39 -16.43
CA GLN A 70 -8.84 -10.93 -17.48
C GLN A 70 -9.14 -12.40 -17.77
N PRO A 71 -9.11 -12.82 -19.05
CA PRO A 71 -9.09 -14.23 -19.43
C PRO A 71 -7.95 -14.98 -18.73
N ALA A 72 -8.17 -16.23 -18.32
CA ALA A 72 -7.18 -16.99 -17.55
C ALA A 72 -5.81 -17.09 -18.24
N GLY A 73 -5.79 -17.23 -19.58
CA GLY A 73 -4.54 -17.26 -20.38
C GLY A 73 -3.74 -15.96 -20.40
N ASN A 74 -4.35 -14.84 -20.02
CA ASN A 74 -3.71 -13.52 -19.98
C ASN A 74 -3.31 -13.10 -18.55
N ARG A 75 -3.47 -13.98 -17.55
CA ARG A 75 -3.04 -13.74 -16.17
C ARG A 75 -1.58 -14.20 -16.02
N GLY A 76 -0.65 -13.37 -16.45
CA GLY A 76 0.77 -13.70 -16.47
C GLY A 76 1.66 -12.55 -15.99
N PHE A 77 2.84 -12.88 -15.50
CA PHE A 77 3.82 -11.90 -15.01
C PHE A 77 4.37 -10.96 -16.09
N ALA A 78 4.34 -11.36 -17.37
CA ALA A 78 4.69 -10.48 -18.50
C ALA A 78 3.50 -10.21 -19.43
N ALA A 79 2.27 -10.51 -19.00
CA ALA A 79 1.10 -10.21 -19.80
C ALA A 79 0.97 -8.69 -20.03
N PRO A 80 0.46 -8.26 -21.21
CA PRO A 80 0.16 -6.85 -21.44
C PRO A 80 -0.87 -6.37 -20.42
N ASN A 81 -0.72 -5.14 -19.96
CA ASN A 81 -1.67 -4.54 -19.03
C ASN A 81 -3.04 -4.41 -19.71
N SER A 82 -4.11 -4.81 -19.02
CA SER A 82 -5.46 -4.45 -19.46
C SER A 82 -5.77 -3.00 -19.07
N ARG A 83 -6.74 -2.39 -19.76
CA ARG A 83 -7.19 -1.02 -19.46
C ARG A 83 -7.67 -0.88 -18.00
N ILE A 84 -8.38 -1.88 -17.47
CA ILE A 84 -8.84 -1.84 -16.07
C ILE A 84 -7.63 -1.88 -15.12
N GLN A 85 -6.59 -2.68 -15.42
CA GLN A 85 -5.36 -2.69 -14.63
C GLN A 85 -4.64 -1.34 -14.67
N ASP A 86 -4.59 -0.71 -15.84
CA ASP A 86 -4.02 0.64 -16.01
C ASP A 86 -4.77 1.67 -15.16
N HIS A 87 -6.10 1.58 -15.03
CA HIS A 87 -6.86 2.46 -14.13
C HIS A 87 -6.56 2.21 -12.65
N VAL A 88 -6.39 0.95 -12.22
CA VAL A 88 -5.96 0.64 -10.84
C VAL A 88 -4.56 1.18 -10.55
N LEU A 89 -3.66 1.10 -11.54
CA LEU A 89 -2.33 1.69 -11.45
C LEU A 89 -2.41 3.21 -11.39
N ASP A 90 -3.17 3.87 -12.26
CA ASP A 90 -3.35 5.34 -12.24
C ASP A 90 -3.94 5.82 -10.90
N TYR A 91 -4.94 5.10 -10.38
CA TYR A 91 -5.54 5.34 -9.06
C TYR A 91 -4.49 5.27 -7.93
N SER A 92 -3.68 4.22 -7.94
CA SER A 92 -2.67 4.02 -6.91
C SER A 92 -1.50 4.99 -7.05
N ILE A 93 -1.04 5.26 -8.28
CA ILE A 93 0.01 6.25 -8.56
C ILE A 93 -0.43 7.64 -8.08
N ALA A 94 -1.69 8.02 -8.29
CA ALA A 94 -2.24 9.28 -7.79
C ALA A 94 -2.19 9.38 -6.25
N TYR A 95 -2.63 8.32 -5.55
CA TYR A 95 -2.52 8.24 -4.09
C TYR A 95 -1.08 8.39 -3.61
N PHE A 96 -0.17 7.52 -4.08
CA PHE A 96 1.22 7.53 -3.63
C PHE A 96 1.93 8.84 -4.00
N THR A 97 1.53 9.50 -5.09
CA THR A 97 2.05 10.83 -5.44
C THR A 97 1.60 11.88 -4.43
N MET A 98 0.29 11.94 -4.14
CA MET A 98 -0.24 12.93 -3.19
C MET A 98 0.37 12.75 -1.80
N ASP A 99 0.45 11.51 -1.32
CA ASP A 99 1.00 11.23 0.01
C ASP A 99 2.52 11.47 0.06
N LEU A 100 3.26 11.17 -1.02
CA LEU A 100 4.68 11.53 -1.11
C LEU A 100 4.89 13.05 -1.06
N LEU A 101 4.09 13.84 -1.78
CA LEU A 101 4.17 15.30 -1.73
C LEU A 101 3.90 15.82 -0.31
N HIS A 102 2.94 15.21 0.39
CA HIS A 102 2.68 15.51 1.79
C HIS A 102 3.90 15.25 2.68
N TYR A 103 4.50 14.06 2.59
CA TYR A 103 5.68 13.73 3.39
C TYR A 103 6.87 14.64 3.08
N LEU A 104 7.15 14.91 1.80
CA LEU A 104 8.25 15.79 1.39
C LEU A 104 8.06 17.23 1.88
N ALA A 105 6.83 17.76 1.84
CA ALA A 105 6.54 19.13 2.23
C ALA A 105 6.48 19.34 3.74
N PHE A 106 5.91 18.38 4.48
CA PHE A 106 5.51 18.62 5.87
C PHE A 106 6.17 17.67 6.88
N LEU A 107 6.64 16.50 6.45
CA LEU A 107 7.19 15.45 7.32
C LEU A 107 8.52 14.88 6.75
N PRO A 108 9.51 15.71 6.39
CA PRO A 108 10.71 15.23 5.68
C PRO A 108 11.59 14.28 6.50
N GLY A 109 11.40 14.23 7.82
CA GLY A 109 12.07 13.28 8.71
C GLY A 109 11.56 11.84 8.59
N ASP A 110 10.41 11.60 7.96
CA ASP A 110 9.78 10.28 7.86
C ASP A 110 10.34 9.50 6.66
N ILE A 111 11.67 9.34 6.64
CA ILE A 111 12.45 8.81 5.50
C ILE A 111 11.96 7.43 5.05
N LEU A 112 11.52 6.58 5.99
CA LEU A 112 11.01 5.24 5.68
C LEU A 112 9.75 5.31 4.79
N PHE A 113 8.82 6.21 5.11
CA PHE A 113 7.59 6.41 4.35
C PHE A 113 7.90 7.04 2.99
N ILE A 114 8.77 8.06 2.95
CA ILE A 114 9.21 8.69 1.70
C ILE A 114 9.84 7.66 0.76
N ALA A 115 10.79 6.86 1.27
CA ALA A 115 11.47 5.84 0.49
C ALA A 115 10.50 4.75 0.01
N HIS A 116 9.55 4.33 0.85
CA HIS A 116 8.51 3.39 0.46
C HIS A 116 7.63 3.94 -0.67
N HIS A 117 7.18 5.19 -0.57
CA HIS A 117 6.34 5.82 -1.59
C HIS A 117 7.09 5.97 -2.92
N LEU A 118 8.35 6.42 -2.87
CA LEU A 118 9.21 6.49 -4.05
C LEU A 118 9.42 5.12 -4.71
N ALA A 119 9.68 4.08 -3.90
CA ALA A 119 9.83 2.71 -4.39
C ALA A 119 8.56 2.20 -5.08
N THR A 120 7.39 2.37 -4.46
CA THR A 120 6.11 1.96 -5.03
C THR A 120 5.79 2.74 -6.30
N LEU A 121 5.97 4.06 -6.29
CA LEU A 121 5.80 4.91 -7.47
C LEU A 121 6.72 4.48 -8.60
N PHE A 122 7.99 4.24 -8.34
CA PHE A 122 8.93 3.78 -9.37
C PHE A 122 8.43 2.51 -10.08
N VAL A 123 8.02 1.50 -9.30
CA VAL A 123 7.54 0.23 -9.85
C VAL A 123 6.22 0.41 -10.62
N PHE A 124 5.29 1.22 -10.10
CA PHE A 124 4.01 1.46 -10.75
C PHE A 124 4.15 2.31 -12.02
N PHE A 125 4.92 3.41 -11.98
CA PHE A 125 5.17 4.26 -13.14
C PHE A 125 5.85 3.49 -14.27
N THR A 126 6.89 2.73 -13.97
CA THR A 126 7.58 1.94 -14.99
C THR A 126 6.67 0.87 -15.59
N CYS A 127 5.83 0.21 -14.79
CA CYS A 127 4.85 -0.74 -15.30
C CYS A 127 3.79 -0.08 -16.18
N ARG A 128 3.25 1.06 -15.74
CA ARG A 128 2.12 1.74 -16.36
C ARG A 128 2.47 2.54 -17.62
N TYR A 129 3.61 3.22 -17.59
CA TYR A 129 3.96 4.27 -18.57
C TYR A 129 5.24 3.97 -19.36
N VAL A 130 6.04 2.98 -18.95
CA VAL A 130 7.28 2.61 -19.66
C VAL A 130 7.12 1.28 -20.38
N VAL A 131 6.76 0.22 -19.66
CA VAL A 131 6.75 -1.13 -20.24
C VAL A 131 5.37 -1.63 -20.64
N TYR A 132 4.27 -1.09 -20.07
CA TYR A 132 2.88 -1.48 -20.37
C TYR A 132 2.56 -2.99 -20.18
N HIS A 133 3.40 -3.67 -19.40
CA HIS A 133 3.33 -5.10 -19.13
C HIS A 133 3.58 -5.36 -17.63
N GLY A 134 3.06 -6.48 -17.13
CA GLY A 134 3.35 -6.98 -15.79
C GLY A 134 2.46 -6.43 -14.66
N ALA A 135 1.38 -5.70 -14.99
CA ALA A 135 0.45 -5.21 -13.98
C ALA A 135 -0.15 -6.33 -13.11
N TYR A 136 -0.35 -7.54 -13.65
CA TYR A 136 -0.83 -8.68 -12.87
C TYR A 136 -0.01 -8.89 -11.58
N ALA A 137 1.33 -8.88 -11.68
CA ALA A 137 2.21 -9.08 -10.54
C ALA A 137 2.03 -7.99 -9.49
N LEU A 138 1.99 -6.74 -9.95
CA LEU A 138 1.89 -5.56 -9.11
C LEU A 138 0.53 -5.45 -8.43
N LEU A 139 -0.55 -5.84 -9.12
CA LEU A 139 -1.90 -5.82 -8.55
C LEU A 139 -2.09 -6.92 -7.51
N VAL A 140 -1.47 -8.09 -7.67
CA VAL A 140 -1.46 -9.10 -6.59
C VAL A 140 -0.69 -8.58 -5.38
N LEU A 141 0.48 -7.97 -5.57
CA LEU A 141 1.26 -7.37 -4.47
C LEU A 141 0.50 -6.20 -3.82
N LEU A 142 -0.18 -5.37 -4.60
CA LEU A 142 -1.04 -4.29 -4.13
C LEU A 142 -2.18 -4.84 -3.27
N PHE A 143 -2.88 -5.88 -3.72
CA PHE A 143 -3.90 -6.54 -2.91
C PHE A 143 -3.34 -7.07 -1.58
N LEU A 144 -2.20 -7.76 -1.60
CA LEU A 144 -1.55 -8.28 -0.39
C LEU A 144 -1.11 -7.14 0.55
N ALA A 145 -0.66 -6.01 0.01
CA ALA A 145 -0.38 -4.84 0.82
C ALA A 145 -1.68 -4.27 1.42
N GLU A 146 -2.67 -3.99 0.60
CA GLU A 146 -3.82 -3.18 0.98
C GLU A 146 -4.88 -3.91 1.82
N VAL A 147 -4.93 -5.24 1.79
CA VAL A 147 -5.83 -6.01 2.67
C VAL A 147 -5.54 -5.78 4.17
N THR A 148 -4.33 -5.33 4.49
CA THR A 148 -3.94 -4.95 5.86
C THR A 148 -4.13 -3.46 6.16
N SER A 149 -4.40 -2.63 5.14
CA SER A 149 -4.34 -1.16 5.21
C SER A 149 -5.40 -0.55 6.11
N LEU A 150 -6.63 -1.08 6.08
CA LEU A 150 -7.69 -0.61 6.98
C LEU A 150 -7.29 -0.78 8.46
N LEU A 151 -6.82 -1.98 8.82
CA LEU A 151 -6.37 -2.25 10.19
C LEU A 151 -5.14 -1.40 10.54
N GLN A 152 -4.19 -1.27 9.62
CA GLN A 152 -2.99 -0.46 9.82
C GLN A 152 -3.33 1.01 10.07
N ASN A 153 -4.24 1.61 9.30
CA ASN A 153 -4.63 3.00 9.44
C ASN A 153 -5.43 3.24 10.73
N VAL A 154 -6.39 2.37 11.06
CA VAL A 154 -7.13 2.48 12.34
C VAL A 154 -6.18 2.29 13.52
N TRP A 155 -5.24 1.35 13.44
CA TRP A 155 -4.21 1.14 14.46
C TRP A 155 -3.29 2.37 14.60
N THR A 156 -2.90 2.99 13.49
CA THR A 156 -2.06 4.20 13.48
C THR A 156 -2.80 5.39 14.10
N LEU A 157 -4.04 5.65 13.70
CA LEU A 157 -4.88 6.72 14.26
C LEU A 157 -5.13 6.53 15.76
N ALA A 158 -5.42 5.30 16.18
CA ALA A 158 -5.56 4.99 17.60
C ALA A 158 -4.22 5.18 18.35
N GLY A 159 -3.10 4.89 17.69
CA GLY A 159 -1.75 5.06 18.21
C GLY A 159 -1.37 6.51 18.49
N ILE A 160 -1.80 7.44 17.62
CA ILE A 160 -1.61 8.89 17.81
C ILE A 160 -2.25 9.35 19.12
N TRP A 161 -3.49 8.91 19.40
CA TRP A 161 -4.27 9.39 20.54
C TRP A 161 -4.16 8.51 21.79
N ARG A 162 -3.38 7.42 21.76
CA ARG A 162 -3.39 6.40 22.82
C ARG A 162 -2.98 6.90 24.21
N THR A 163 -2.18 7.96 24.27
CA THR A 163 -1.71 8.55 25.54
C THR A 163 -2.70 9.55 26.14
N GLU A 164 -3.59 10.08 25.32
CA GLU A 164 -4.53 11.15 25.70
C GLU A 164 -5.95 10.63 25.89
N VAL A 165 -6.36 9.65 25.09
CA VAL A 165 -7.74 9.14 25.06
C VAL A 165 -7.76 7.66 25.45
N PRO A 166 -8.37 7.30 26.61
CA PRO A 166 -8.44 5.91 27.06
C PRO A 166 -9.13 4.96 26.07
N ALA A 167 -10.12 5.45 25.33
CA ALA A 167 -10.77 4.68 24.27
C ALA A 167 -9.81 4.36 23.11
N ALA A 168 -8.98 5.32 22.68
CA ALA A 168 -7.97 5.10 21.66
C ALA A 168 -6.90 4.10 22.12
N ALA A 169 -6.48 4.18 23.40
CA ALA A 169 -5.58 3.20 23.99
C ALA A 169 -6.15 1.77 23.94
N ARG A 170 -7.44 1.62 24.26
CA ARG A 170 -8.12 0.33 24.20
C ARG A 170 -8.17 -0.20 22.76
N VAL A 171 -8.55 0.63 21.79
CA VAL A 171 -8.57 0.26 20.38
C VAL A 171 -7.18 -0.16 19.92
N TYR A 172 -6.15 0.64 20.19
CA TYR A 172 -4.76 0.33 19.83
C TYR A 172 -4.30 -1.02 20.41
N ASN A 173 -4.54 -1.25 21.70
CA ASN A 173 -4.11 -2.48 22.38
C ASN A 173 -4.87 -3.72 21.92
N THR A 174 -6.18 -3.60 21.69
CA THR A 174 -7.01 -4.71 21.18
C THR A 174 -6.68 -5.01 19.72
N LEU A 175 -6.40 -4.00 18.91
CA LEU A 175 -6.15 -4.16 17.48
C LEU A 175 -4.71 -4.58 17.16
N SER A 176 -3.73 -4.25 18.02
CA SER A 176 -2.31 -4.57 17.77
C SER A 176 -2.08 -6.07 17.49
N PRO A 177 -2.54 -7.03 18.32
CA PRO A 177 -2.30 -8.45 18.05
C PRO A 177 -2.93 -8.97 16.73
N PRO A 178 -4.23 -8.76 16.44
CA PRO A 178 -4.80 -9.25 15.19
C PRO A 178 -4.20 -8.54 13.97
N PHE A 179 -3.90 -7.25 14.06
CA PHE A 179 -3.17 -6.54 13.01
C PHE A 179 -1.81 -7.18 12.75
N TYR A 180 -1.02 -7.44 13.80
CA TYR A 180 0.32 -8.00 13.61
C TYR A 180 0.29 -9.42 13.04
N VAL A 181 -0.66 -10.24 13.46
CA VAL A 181 -0.86 -11.59 12.89
C VAL A 181 -1.21 -11.51 11.41
N LEU A 182 -2.22 -10.72 11.05
CA LEU A 182 -2.64 -10.56 9.65
C LEU A 182 -1.49 -10.01 8.79
N TYR A 183 -0.79 -8.98 9.28
CA TYR A 183 0.37 -8.41 8.60
C TYR A 183 1.47 -9.44 8.37
N THR A 184 1.80 -10.24 9.40
CA THR A 184 2.82 -11.28 9.30
C THR A 184 2.44 -12.35 8.28
N ILE A 185 1.20 -12.81 8.28
CA ILE A 185 0.73 -13.81 7.30
C ILE A 185 0.77 -13.25 5.88
N VAL A 186 0.17 -12.08 5.66
CA VAL A 186 -0.02 -11.56 4.32
C VAL A 186 1.27 -10.97 3.76
N ARG A 187 1.91 -10.06 4.49
CA ARG A 187 3.11 -9.35 4.01
C ARG A 187 4.42 -10.06 4.38
N GLY A 188 4.41 -10.90 5.41
CA GLY A 188 5.60 -11.65 5.84
C GLY A 188 5.70 -13.08 5.31
N VAL A 189 4.60 -13.64 4.77
CA VAL A 189 4.62 -14.98 4.16
C VAL A 189 4.09 -14.95 2.72
N ALA A 190 2.83 -14.56 2.51
CA ALA A 190 2.22 -14.61 1.18
C ALA A 190 2.94 -13.68 0.18
N GLY A 191 3.28 -12.46 0.59
CA GLY A 191 4.07 -11.50 -0.18
C GLY A 191 5.42 -12.05 -0.63
N PRO A 192 6.29 -12.51 0.29
CA PRO A 192 7.58 -13.13 -0.05
C PRO A 192 7.45 -14.36 -0.96
N LEU A 193 6.48 -15.24 -0.72
CA LEU A 193 6.26 -16.42 -1.57
C LEU A 193 5.86 -16.03 -2.99
N PHE A 194 4.99 -15.03 -3.14
CA PHE A 194 4.61 -14.51 -4.44
C PHE A 194 5.78 -13.77 -5.13
N PHE A 195 6.54 -12.98 -4.37
CA PHE A 195 7.73 -12.29 -4.84
C PHE A 195 8.80 -13.26 -5.36
N LEU A 196 9.00 -14.40 -4.70
CA LEU A 196 9.90 -15.44 -5.17
C LEU A 196 9.46 -15.98 -6.54
N LYS A 197 8.17 -16.30 -6.71
CA LYS A 197 7.62 -16.75 -8.00
C LYS A 197 7.81 -15.70 -9.10
N MET A 198 7.50 -14.44 -8.79
CA MET A 198 7.69 -13.30 -9.70
C MET A 198 9.17 -13.15 -10.10
N SER A 199 10.08 -13.23 -9.14
CA SER A 199 11.52 -13.06 -9.37
C SER A 199 12.08 -14.19 -10.23
N LEU A 200 11.73 -15.44 -9.93
CA LEU A 200 12.12 -16.59 -10.75
C LEU A 200 11.62 -16.46 -12.18
N PHE A 201 10.38 -15.99 -12.39
CA PHE A 201 9.85 -15.76 -13.73
C PHE A 201 10.66 -14.71 -14.49
N TYR A 202 10.91 -13.54 -13.89
CA TYR A 202 11.65 -12.46 -14.55
C TYR A 202 13.12 -12.80 -14.83
N LEU A 203 13.72 -13.67 -14.02
CA LEU A 203 15.09 -14.17 -14.22
C LEU A 203 15.16 -15.35 -15.21
N SER A 204 14.06 -16.07 -15.46
CA SER A 204 14.04 -17.26 -16.32
C SER A 204 14.23 -16.98 -17.82
N GLY A 205 14.16 -15.72 -18.25
CA GLY A 205 14.23 -15.33 -19.65
C GLY A 205 12.87 -15.22 -20.34
N GLN A 206 11.79 -15.73 -19.73
CA GLN A 206 10.43 -15.73 -20.32
C GLN A 206 9.83 -14.33 -20.58
N ALA A 207 10.44 -13.28 -20.02
CA ALA A 207 10.00 -11.90 -20.18
C ALA A 207 10.97 -11.04 -21.01
N VAL A 208 12.02 -11.62 -21.59
CA VAL A 208 13.14 -10.86 -22.22
C VAL A 208 12.66 -9.98 -23.38
N ASP A 209 11.75 -10.50 -24.21
CA ASP A 209 11.27 -9.78 -25.39
C ASP A 209 10.20 -8.73 -25.08
N LEU A 210 9.68 -8.71 -23.84
CA LEU A 210 8.54 -7.88 -23.44
C LEU A 210 8.91 -6.81 -22.41
N ILE A 211 9.80 -7.14 -21.47
CA ILE A 211 10.19 -6.23 -20.38
C ILE A 211 11.72 -6.08 -20.39
N PRO A 212 12.25 -4.86 -20.59
CA PRO A 212 13.69 -4.60 -20.58
C PRO A 212 14.36 -5.13 -19.30
N TRP A 213 15.59 -5.63 -19.44
CA TRP A 213 16.31 -6.28 -18.35
C TRP A 213 16.48 -5.38 -17.12
N TRP A 214 16.75 -4.08 -17.34
CA TRP A 214 16.94 -3.12 -16.25
C TRP A 214 15.65 -2.93 -15.45
N VAL A 215 14.48 -2.96 -16.10
CA VAL A 215 13.17 -2.86 -15.43
C VAL A 215 12.96 -4.09 -14.55
N ARG A 216 13.11 -5.29 -15.12
CA ARG A 216 12.95 -6.55 -14.39
C ARG A 216 13.85 -6.63 -13.15
N VAL A 217 15.14 -6.36 -13.32
CA VAL A 217 16.11 -6.39 -12.23
C VAL A 217 15.80 -5.32 -11.19
N SER A 218 15.46 -4.10 -11.61
CA SER A 218 15.10 -3.02 -10.69
C SER A 218 13.86 -3.33 -9.87
N TRP A 219 12.82 -3.94 -10.46
CA TRP A 219 11.61 -4.36 -9.73
C TRP A 219 11.92 -5.41 -8.68
N ILE A 220 12.75 -6.41 -9.02
CA ILE A 220 13.18 -7.43 -8.04
C ILE A 220 13.88 -6.77 -6.86
N ILE A 221 14.83 -5.88 -7.12
CA ILE A 221 15.60 -5.20 -6.07
C ILE A 221 14.70 -4.32 -5.19
N VAL A 222 13.89 -3.46 -5.81
CA VAL A 222 13.05 -2.48 -5.11
C VAL A 222 11.96 -3.18 -4.30
N VAL A 223 11.25 -4.14 -4.88
CA VAL A 223 10.19 -4.90 -4.19
C VAL A 223 10.80 -5.78 -3.09
N GLY A 224 11.94 -6.43 -3.35
CA GLY A 224 12.66 -7.23 -2.36
C GLY A 224 13.06 -6.41 -1.14
N ALA A 225 13.66 -5.23 -1.36
CA ALA A 225 14.02 -4.31 -0.28
C ALA A 225 12.79 -3.86 0.53
N ALA A 226 11.70 -3.49 -0.15
CA ALA A 226 10.45 -3.09 0.52
C ALA A 226 9.88 -4.22 1.40
N ILE A 227 9.86 -5.45 0.90
CA ILE A 227 9.42 -6.63 1.66
C ILE A 227 10.32 -6.87 2.88
N THR A 228 11.64 -6.81 2.73
CA THR A 228 12.59 -7.01 3.83
C THR A 228 12.40 -5.96 4.92
N VAL A 229 12.34 -4.68 4.56
CA VAL A 229 12.12 -3.58 5.49
C VAL A 229 10.77 -3.70 6.21
N SER A 230 9.71 -4.03 5.47
CA SER A 230 8.38 -4.32 6.01
C SER A 230 8.40 -5.43 7.06
N ASN A 231 9.17 -6.51 6.82
CA ASN A 231 9.31 -7.62 7.77
C ASN A 231 10.10 -7.23 9.03
N PHE A 232 11.17 -6.44 8.88
CA PHE A 232 11.89 -5.90 10.04
C PHE A 232 11.02 -4.99 10.89
N TRP A 233 10.19 -4.16 10.26
CA TRP A 233 9.26 -3.29 10.96
C TRP A 233 8.25 -4.06 11.80
N ILE A 234 7.56 -5.05 11.22
CA ILE A 234 6.58 -5.85 11.98
C ILE A 234 7.23 -6.70 13.07
N TRP A 235 8.44 -7.22 12.83
CA TRP A 235 9.22 -7.91 13.86
C TRP A 235 9.51 -6.99 15.05
N ASN A 236 9.86 -5.73 14.80
CA ASN A 236 10.10 -4.76 15.87
C ASN A 236 8.84 -4.45 16.69
N LEU A 237 7.68 -4.38 16.03
CA LEU A 237 6.39 -4.21 16.70
C LEU A 237 6.05 -5.40 17.61
N TRP A 238 6.27 -6.64 17.13
CA TRP A 238 6.11 -7.84 17.95
C TRP A 238 7.01 -7.80 19.19
N LYS A 239 8.31 -7.51 19.02
CA LYS A 239 9.25 -7.39 20.16
C LYS A 239 8.75 -6.37 21.19
N THR A 240 8.27 -5.22 20.73
CA THR A 240 7.75 -4.16 21.60
C THR A 240 6.54 -4.63 22.39
N LEU A 241 5.56 -5.26 21.71
CA LEU A 241 4.35 -5.79 22.36
C LEU A 241 4.68 -6.87 23.40
N PHE A 242 5.59 -7.80 23.09
CA PHE A 242 6.00 -8.83 24.05
C PHE A 242 6.73 -8.25 25.26
N LYS A 243 7.59 -7.24 25.05
CA LYS A 243 8.28 -6.53 26.13
C LYS A 243 7.29 -5.83 27.07
N GLU A 244 6.33 -5.09 26.51
CA GLU A 244 5.29 -4.39 27.28
C GLU A 244 4.43 -5.38 28.08
N ARG A 245 4.02 -6.50 27.46
CA ARG A 245 3.25 -7.55 28.15
C ARG A 245 4.03 -8.17 29.30
N LYS A 246 5.31 -8.50 29.12
CA LYS A 246 6.16 -9.05 30.18
C LYS A 246 6.31 -8.10 31.36
N GLN A 247 6.49 -6.79 31.09
CA GLN A 247 6.55 -5.77 32.13
C GLN A 247 5.22 -5.61 32.87
N SER A 248 4.08 -5.72 32.18
CA SER A 248 2.76 -5.61 32.80
C SER A 248 2.44 -6.79 33.73
N ILE A 249 2.93 -7.99 33.41
CA ILE A 249 2.78 -9.19 34.25
C ILE A 249 3.67 -9.05 35.50
N GLY A 250 4.95 -8.71 35.32
CA GLY A 250 5.86 -8.55 36.45
C GLY A 250 5.49 -7.44 37.45
N LYS A 251 4.69 -6.44 37.03
CA LYS A 251 4.12 -5.41 37.92
C LYS A 251 2.86 -5.85 38.66
N LYS A 252 2.18 -6.91 38.20
CA LYS A 252 1.00 -7.48 38.88
C LYS A 252 1.38 -8.52 39.92
N ASP A 253 2.58 -9.08 39.80
CA ASP A 253 3.12 -10.11 40.71
C ASP A 253 3.92 -9.51 41.90
N THR A 254 3.98 -8.18 42.00
CA THR A 254 4.58 -7.40 43.12
C THR A 254 3.54 -6.48 43.73
#